data_AF-A0A0J6BDI2-F1
#
_entry.id   AF-A0A0J6BDI2-F1
#
_cell.length_a   1.000
_cell.length_b   1.000
_cell.length_c   1.000
_cell.angle_alpha   90.00
_cell.angle_beta   90.00
_cell.angle_gamma   90.00
#
_symmetry.space_group_name_H-M   'P 1'
#
loop_
_entity.id
_entity.type
_entity.pdbx_description
1 polymer ?
#
loop_
_entity_poly.entity_id
_entity_poly.type
_entity_poly.pdbx_seq_one_letter_code
_entity_poly.pdbx_strand_id
1 'polypeptide(L)'
;KPPAPEDKPFAAFIPELFLPALSREIETYGGADPDLHFEEGAMPVVGTPCWMVRGQLPGDRRFWLCFLSDDINAPKIVALAEAGSQPSLLESFLIDEKKITLALLVSRLVQRLNAQKWLGAN
;
A
#
# COMPACT_ATOMS: atom_id res chain seq x y z
N LYS A 1 -2.60 9.06 -27.89
CA LYS A 1 -3.17 8.53 -26.62
C LYS A 1 -2.15 8.89 -25.55
N PRO A 2 -2.51 9.59 -24.47
CA PRO A 2 -1.56 9.77 -23.37
C PRO A 2 -1.13 8.40 -22.85
N PRO A 3 0.13 8.21 -22.44
CA PRO A 3 0.59 6.97 -21.82
C PRO A 3 -0.27 6.65 -20.61
N ALA A 4 -0.53 5.37 -20.38
CA ALA A 4 -1.28 4.96 -19.21
C ALA A 4 -0.44 5.26 -17.96
N PRO A 5 -1.06 5.60 -16.81
CA PRO A 5 -0.34 5.80 -15.56
C PRO A 5 0.62 4.63 -15.24
N GLU A 6 0.18 3.41 -15.55
CA GLU A 6 0.92 2.15 -15.34
C GLU A 6 2.15 1.97 -16.23
N ASP A 7 2.31 2.77 -17.30
CA ASP A 7 3.48 2.69 -18.19
C ASP A 7 4.71 3.40 -17.57
N LYS A 8 4.55 4.10 -16.44
CA LYS A 8 5.67 4.72 -15.73
C LYS A 8 6.58 3.66 -15.08
N PRO A 9 7.90 3.90 -15.00
CA PRO A 9 8.80 3.04 -14.23
C PRO A 9 8.35 2.93 -12.78
N PHE A 10 8.50 1.75 -12.17
CA PHE A 10 8.06 1.48 -10.79
C PHE A 10 8.53 2.53 -9.77
N ALA A 11 9.81 2.91 -9.83
CA ALA A 11 10.41 3.90 -8.95
C ALA A 11 9.81 5.32 -9.10
N ALA A 12 9.16 5.63 -10.22
CA ALA A 12 8.42 6.87 -10.41
C ALA A 12 6.91 6.68 -10.16
N PHE A 13 6.34 5.55 -10.59
CA PHE A 13 4.94 5.21 -10.42
C PHE A 13 4.52 5.27 -8.95
N ILE A 14 5.30 4.66 -8.06
CA ILE A 14 4.95 4.60 -6.63
C ILE A 14 4.90 6.01 -6.01
N PRO A 15 6.00 6.78 -5.94
CA PRO A 15 6.00 8.08 -5.28
C PRO A 15 5.18 9.15 -6.02
N GLU A 16 5.16 9.17 -7.35
CA GLU A 16 4.51 10.27 -8.10
C GLU A 16 3.02 10.04 -8.35
N LEU A 17 2.57 8.77 -8.42
CA LEU A 17 1.19 8.44 -8.78
C LEU A 17 0.47 7.69 -7.67
N PHE A 18 1.08 6.63 -7.13
CA PHE A 18 0.42 5.77 -6.15
C PHE A 18 0.25 6.43 -4.78
N LEU A 19 1.31 7.00 -4.19
CA LEU A 19 1.21 7.62 -2.86
C LEU A 19 0.20 8.79 -2.83
N PRO A 20 0.21 9.74 -3.78
CA PRO A 20 -0.76 10.83 -3.77
C PRO A 20 -2.20 10.35 -3.98
N ALA A 21 -2.40 9.36 -4.85
CA ALA A 21 -3.72 8.77 -5.08
C ALA A 21 -4.22 8.02 -3.83
N LEU A 22 -3.33 7.32 -3.12
CA LEU A 22 -3.65 6.61 -1.88
C LEU A 22 -4.04 7.58 -0.76
N SER A 23 -3.28 8.66 -0.52
CA SER A 23 -3.62 9.69 0.47
C SER A 23 -5.03 10.24 0.21
N ARG A 24 -5.29 10.66 -1.04
CA ARG A 24 -6.57 11.23 -1.43
C ARG A 24 -7.75 10.27 -1.26
N GLU A 25 -7.56 8.99 -1.58
CA GLU A 25 -8.61 7.99 -1.41
C GLU A 25 -8.86 7.72 0.08
N ILE A 26 -7.81 7.66 0.92
CA ILE A 26 -7.93 7.54 2.37
C ILE A 26 -8.74 8.70 2.96
N GLU A 27 -8.45 9.94 2.55
CA GLU A 27 -9.21 11.13 2.94
C GLU A 27 -10.67 11.07 2.46
N THR A 28 -10.90 10.58 1.24
CA THR A 28 -12.26 10.45 0.66
C THR A 28 -13.13 9.49 1.48
N TYR A 29 -12.52 8.45 2.07
CA TYR A 29 -13.17 7.54 3.01
C TYR A 29 -13.37 8.12 4.42
N GLY A 30 -12.89 9.34 4.69
CA GLY A 30 -12.93 9.98 6.01
C GLY A 30 -11.78 9.58 6.93
N GLY A 31 -10.72 8.97 6.40
CA GLY A 31 -9.45 8.80 7.10
C GLY A 31 -8.71 10.13 7.25
N ALA A 32 -7.76 10.17 8.19
CA ALA A 32 -6.81 11.29 8.27
C ALA A 32 -5.70 11.13 7.22
N ASP A 33 -5.02 12.23 6.92
CA ASP A 33 -3.85 12.23 6.02
C ASP A 33 -2.77 11.28 6.56
N PRO A 34 -2.45 10.19 5.85
CA PRO A 34 -1.43 9.23 6.25
C PRO A 34 -0.02 9.76 6.00
N ASP A 35 0.92 9.41 6.87
CA ASP A 35 2.34 9.57 6.58
C ASP A 35 2.82 8.39 5.72
N LEU A 36 3.08 8.65 4.43
CA LEU A 36 3.40 7.64 3.43
C LEU A 36 4.86 7.72 3.00
N HIS A 37 5.56 6.60 3.07
CA HIS A 37 6.96 6.45 2.67
C HIS A 37 7.11 5.33 1.65
N PHE A 38 7.99 5.54 0.67
CA PHE A 38 8.42 4.50 -0.25
C PHE A 38 9.90 4.23 -0.04
N GLU A 39 10.23 3.00 0.35
CA GLU A 39 11.58 2.60 0.72
C GLU A 39 11.89 1.17 0.28
N GLU A 40 13.19 0.88 0.12
CA GLU A 40 13.68 -0.49 0.02
C GLU A 40 14.18 -0.93 1.40
N GLY A 41 13.78 -2.11 1.84
CA GLY A 41 14.20 -2.61 3.14
C GLY A 41 13.77 -4.05 3.40
N ALA A 42 13.95 -4.48 4.64
CA ALA A 42 13.57 -5.81 5.07
C ALA A 42 12.05 -5.92 5.26
N MET A 43 11.41 -6.82 4.51
CA MET A 43 9.99 -7.12 4.64
C MET A 43 9.63 -7.42 6.10
N PRO A 44 8.50 -6.91 6.62
CA PRO A 44 8.02 -7.28 7.94
C PRO A 44 7.91 -8.80 8.10
N VAL A 45 8.12 -9.31 9.32
CA VAL A 45 8.07 -10.74 9.68
C VAL A 45 9.21 -11.60 9.10
N VAL A 46 9.43 -11.57 7.79
CA VAL A 46 10.34 -12.51 7.09
C VAL A 46 11.74 -11.93 6.88
N GLY A 47 11.87 -10.60 6.82
CA GLY A 47 13.15 -9.91 6.69
C GLY A 47 13.77 -9.92 5.28
N THR A 48 13.10 -10.52 4.29
CA THR A 48 13.56 -10.53 2.89
C THR A 48 13.59 -9.11 2.33
N PRO A 49 14.65 -8.69 1.60
CA PRO A 49 14.69 -7.38 0.97
C PRO A 49 13.57 -7.24 -0.07
N CYS A 50 12.83 -6.13 -0.01
CA CYS A 50 11.79 -5.80 -0.96
C CYS A 50 11.57 -4.29 -1.02
N TRP A 51 11.00 -3.84 -2.13
CA TRP A 51 10.43 -2.50 -2.21
C TRP A 51 9.12 -2.47 -1.44
N MET A 52 8.92 -1.46 -0.60
CA MET A 52 7.70 -1.35 0.19
C MET A 52 7.18 0.07 0.27
N VAL A 53 5.85 0.17 0.29
CA VAL A 53 5.15 1.37 0.71
C VAL A 53 4.76 1.18 2.17
N ARG A 54 5.29 2.02 3.04
CA ARG A 54 4.94 2.08 4.45
C ARG A 54 4.01 3.26 4.68
N GLY A 55 2.87 3.01 5.30
CA GLY A 55 1.98 4.09 5.73
C GLY A 55 1.76 4.06 7.23
N GLN A 56 1.72 5.24 7.84
CA GLN A 56 1.36 5.43 9.23
C GLN A 56 0.12 6.33 9.33
N LEU A 57 -0.89 5.81 10.02
CA LEU A 57 -2.16 6.47 10.32
C LEU A 57 -2.17 6.92 11.80
N PRO A 58 -3.08 7.83 12.19
CA PRO A 58 -3.25 8.21 13.59
C PRO A 58 -3.46 7.02 14.52
N GLY A 59 -2.94 7.14 15.73
CA GLY A 59 -2.95 6.05 16.72
C GLY A 59 -1.92 4.96 16.43
N ASP A 60 -0.76 5.30 15.83
CA ASP A 60 0.37 4.41 15.56
C ASP A 60 0.04 3.15 14.74
N ARG A 61 -1.07 3.19 14.01
CA ARG A 61 -1.49 2.15 13.07
C ARG A 61 -0.61 2.23 11.84
N ARG A 62 0.01 1.12 11.48
CA ARG A 62 0.98 1.05 10.39
C ARG A 62 0.58 -0.04 9.42
N PHE A 63 0.80 0.21 8.14
CA PHE A 63 0.66 -0.78 7.09
C PHE A 63 1.89 -0.80 6.20
N TRP A 64 2.11 -1.95 5.59
CA TRP A 64 3.15 -2.17 4.60
C TRP A 64 2.52 -2.83 3.38
N LEU A 65 2.78 -2.29 2.20
CA LEU A 65 2.55 -2.93 0.92
C LEU A 65 3.91 -3.23 0.30
N CYS A 66 4.30 -4.50 0.32
CA CYS A 66 5.60 -4.98 -0.14
C CYS A 66 5.47 -5.55 -1.56
N PHE A 67 6.41 -5.20 -2.43
CA PHE A 67 6.54 -5.68 -3.79
C PHE A 67 7.80 -6.56 -3.88
N LEU A 68 7.64 -7.80 -4.31
CA LEU A 68 8.75 -8.76 -4.36
C LEU A 68 9.77 -8.47 -5.48
N SER A 69 9.42 -7.57 -6.41
CA SER A 69 10.33 -6.98 -7.39
C SER A 69 9.89 -5.54 -7.70
N ASP A 70 10.71 -4.81 -8.45
CA ASP A 70 10.46 -3.45 -8.94
C ASP A 70 9.43 -3.40 -10.09
N ASP A 71 8.30 -4.10 -9.93
CA ASP A 71 7.19 -4.13 -10.88
C ASP A 71 5.86 -4.09 -10.11
N ILE A 72 4.92 -3.26 -10.56
CA ILE A 72 3.57 -3.19 -9.98
C ILE A 72 2.80 -4.50 -10.14
N ASN A 73 3.15 -5.32 -11.13
CA ASN A 73 2.58 -6.64 -11.39
C ASN A 73 3.26 -7.75 -10.60
N ALA A 74 4.37 -7.46 -9.92
CA ALA A 74 5.05 -8.43 -9.06
C ALA A 74 4.09 -8.98 -7.99
N PRO A 75 4.36 -10.17 -7.43
CA PRO A 75 3.69 -10.61 -6.22
C PRO A 75 3.80 -9.53 -5.14
N LYS A 76 2.66 -9.25 -4.50
CA LYS A 76 2.54 -8.23 -3.46
C LYS A 76 2.06 -8.86 -2.17
N ILE A 77 2.62 -8.37 -1.08
CA ILE A 77 2.26 -8.78 0.27
C ILE A 77 1.83 -7.54 1.04
N VAL A 78 0.75 -7.66 1.79
CA VAL A 78 0.31 -6.63 2.74
C VAL A 78 0.55 -7.13 4.15
N ALA A 79 1.04 -6.24 5.01
CA ALA A 79 1.11 -6.44 6.44
C ALA A 79 0.46 -5.25 7.14
N LEU A 80 -0.23 -5.52 8.25
CA LEU A 80 -0.90 -4.52 9.06
C LEU A 80 -0.41 -4.66 10.51
N ALA A 81 -0.23 -3.55 11.21
CA ALA A 81 0.06 -3.52 12.64
C ALA A 81 -0.72 -2.39 13.32
N GLU A 82 -1.32 -2.71 14.46
CA GLU A 82 -1.95 -1.72 15.33
C GLU A 82 -0.93 -0.99 16.22
N ALA A 83 -1.44 -0.03 17.00
CA ALA A 83 -0.68 0.69 17.99
C ALA A 83 0.04 -0.29 18.95
N GLY A 84 1.35 -0.15 19.09
CA GLY A 84 2.14 -0.95 20.02
C GLY A 84 2.30 -2.43 19.65
N SER A 85 1.77 -2.90 18.51
CA SER A 85 2.00 -4.26 18.02
C SER A 85 3.04 -4.29 16.88
N GLN A 86 3.67 -5.46 16.73
CA GLN A 86 4.50 -5.73 15.56
C GLN A 86 3.65 -6.41 14.49
N PRO A 87 3.89 -6.13 13.20
CA PRO A 87 3.24 -6.88 12.13
C PRO A 87 3.59 -8.36 12.29
N SER A 88 2.56 -9.21 12.35
CA SER A 88 2.72 -10.66 12.56
C SER A 88 2.12 -11.50 11.44
N LEU A 89 1.28 -10.91 10.59
CA LEU A 89 0.59 -11.58 9.50
C LEU A 89 0.99 -10.94 8.17
N LEU A 90 1.40 -11.79 7.23
CA LEU A 90 1.61 -11.46 5.83
C LEU A 90 0.45 -12.00 5.03
N GLU A 91 -0.23 -11.12 4.31
CA GLU A 91 -1.35 -11.47 3.45
C GLU A 91 -0.99 -11.24 1.98
N SER A 92 -1.33 -12.21 1.13
CA SER A 92 -1.25 -12.05 -0.31
C SER A 92 -2.16 -10.92 -0.80
N PHE A 93 -1.66 -10.08 -1.71
CA PHE A 93 -2.39 -8.92 -2.22
C PHE A 93 -2.50 -8.94 -3.75
N LEU A 94 -3.75 -9.00 -4.25
CA LEU A 94 -4.09 -9.00 -5.69
C LEU A 94 -3.40 -10.09 -6.50
N ILE A 95 -3.31 -11.30 -5.94
CA ILE A 95 -2.66 -12.45 -6.60
C ILE A 95 -3.44 -12.99 -7.81
N ASP A 96 -4.76 -12.80 -7.83
CA ASP A 96 -5.63 -13.29 -8.91
C ASP A 96 -5.75 -12.30 -10.09
N GLU A 97 -5.22 -11.09 -9.91
CA GLU A 97 -5.39 -10.00 -10.85
C GLU A 97 -4.34 -10.04 -11.96
N LYS A 98 -4.78 -10.32 -13.19
CA LYS A 98 -3.89 -10.42 -14.37
C LYS A 98 -3.25 -9.09 -14.76
N LYS A 99 -3.89 -7.97 -14.44
CA LYS A 99 -3.40 -6.63 -14.75
C LYS A 99 -3.62 -5.73 -13.56
N ILE A 100 -2.53 -5.16 -13.08
CA ILE A 100 -2.56 -4.19 -11.99
C ILE A 100 -2.73 -2.78 -12.58
N THR A 101 -3.65 -2.01 -11.99
CA THR A 101 -3.86 -0.59 -12.32
C THR A 101 -3.72 0.26 -11.07
N LEU A 102 -3.44 1.55 -11.25
CA LEU A 102 -3.36 2.50 -10.13
C LEU A 102 -4.65 2.48 -9.29
N ALA A 103 -5.81 2.57 -9.95
CA ALA A 103 -7.11 2.58 -9.28
C ALA A 103 -7.37 1.27 -8.52
N LEU A 104 -6.95 0.12 -9.07
CA LEU A 104 -7.13 -1.18 -8.41
C LEU A 104 -6.25 -1.29 -7.15
N LEU A 105 -4.98 -0.89 -7.23
CA LEU A 105 -4.08 -0.88 -6.07
C LEU A 105 -4.65 -0.01 -4.94
N VAL A 106 -5.04 1.22 -5.27
CA VAL A 106 -5.55 2.19 -4.30
C VAL A 106 -6.85 1.70 -3.68
N SER A 107 -7.87 1.39 -4.50
CA SER A 107 -9.18 0.97 -3.99
C SER A 107 -9.10 -0.27 -3.10
N ARG A 108 -8.29 -1.27 -3.46
CA ARG A 108 -8.16 -2.52 -2.71
C ARG A 108 -7.39 -2.34 -1.41
N LEU A 109 -6.36 -1.49 -1.40
CA LEU A 109 -5.63 -1.19 -0.17
C LEU A 109 -6.50 -0.41 0.80
N VAL A 110 -7.21 0.62 0.33
CA VAL A 110 -8.15 1.41 1.13
C VAL A 110 -9.29 0.56 1.68
N GLN A 111 -9.88 -0.32 0.86
CA GLN A 111 -10.89 -1.29 1.34
C GLN A 111 -10.37 -2.16 2.49
N ARG A 112 -9.11 -2.61 2.43
CA ARG A 112 -8.50 -3.37 3.53
C ARG A 112 -8.30 -2.54 4.79
N LEU A 113 -7.81 -1.31 4.67
CA LEU A 113 -7.67 -0.40 5.81
C LEU A 113 -9.04 -0.09 6.44
N ASN A 114 -10.07 0.12 5.61
CA ASN A 114 -11.44 0.34 6.10
C ASN A 114 -12.01 -0.90 6.81
N ALA A 115 -11.71 -2.11 6.33
CA ALA A 115 -12.15 -3.35 6.96
C ALA A 115 -11.61 -3.53 8.40
N GLN A 116 -10.45 -2.94 8.70
CA GLN A 116 -9.92 -2.86 10.07
C GLN A 116 -10.54 -1.75 10.92
N LYS A 117 -11.52 -1.01 10.38
CA LYS A 117 -12.08 0.22 10.98
C LYS A 117 -11.01 1.28 11.26
N TRP A 118 -10.03 1.38 10.36
CA TRP A 118 -8.98 2.39 10.47
C TRP A 118 -9.33 3.69 9.75
N LEU A 119 -10.32 3.67 8.86
CA LEU A 119 -10.77 4.81 8.06
C LEU A 119 -12.20 5.21 8.47
N GLY A 120 -12.41 6.48 8.83
CA GLY A 120 -13.73 7.04 9.11
C GLY A 120 -14.56 6.32 10.20
N ALA A 121 -15.79 6.79 10.41
CA ALA A 121 -16.73 6.12 11.31
C ALA A 121 -17.50 5.03 10.53
N ASN A 122 -17.17 3.76 10.79
CA ASN A 122 -18.07 2.63 10.52
C ASN A 122 -19.01 2.39 11.70
#